data_AF-A0A0G4LHB5-F1
#
_entry.id   AF-A0A0G4LHB5-F1
#
_cell.length_a   1.000
_cell.length_b   1.000
_cell.length_c   1.000
_cell.angle_alpha   90.00
_cell.angle_beta   90.00
_cell.angle_gamma   90.00
#
_symmetry.space_group_name_H-M   'P 1'
#
loop_
_entity.id
_entity.type
_entity.pdbx_description
1 polymer ?
#
loop_
_entity_poly.entity_id
_entity_poly.type
_entity_poly.pdbx_seq_one_letter_code
_entity_poly.pdbx_strand_id
1 'polypeptide(L)'
;MRARAAAGENAPVLLSCEWSPKDPSVLAAAGTDALARVWTVSRAATSSESDFDAHDSHHVNGVNRPFLSLVDNATPRSATVSQIAWNSVGSAIAVAIDNEGKTSVQVRGTDGSQLGKFD
;
A
#
# COMPACT_ATOMS: atom_id res chain seq x y z
N MET A 1 27.82 0.25 -10.96
CA MET A 1 26.74 1.10 -11.48
C MET A 1 25.50 0.22 -11.62
N ARG A 2 24.55 0.27 -10.67
CA ARG A 2 23.30 -0.51 -10.78
C ARG A 2 22.22 0.41 -11.31
N ALA A 3 21.76 0.17 -12.53
CA ALA A 3 20.62 0.86 -13.11
C ALA A 3 19.38 0.52 -12.26
N ARG A 4 18.74 1.57 -11.71
CA ARG A 4 17.36 1.45 -11.24
C ARG A 4 16.50 1.15 -12.46
N ALA A 5 15.86 -0.01 -12.49
CA ALA A 5 14.80 -0.26 -13.46
C ALA A 5 13.77 0.88 -13.34
N ALA A 6 13.48 1.54 -14.46
CA ALA A 6 12.49 2.59 -14.53
C ALA A 6 11.18 2.08 -13.90
N ALA A 7 10.55 2.92 -13.08
CA ALA A 7 9.13 2.74 -12.76
C ALA A 7 8.37 2.68 -14.08
N GLY A 8 7.32 1.86 -14.17
CA GLY A 8 6.46 1.83 -15.36
C GLY A 8 6.06 3.24 -15.77
N GLU A 9 5.79 3.45 -17.05
CA GLU A 9 5.57 4.78 -17.66
C GLU A 9 4.43 5.61 -17.01
N ASN A 10 3.66 5.03 -16.08
CA ASN A 10 2.68 5.70 -15.25
C ASN A 10 2.84 5.36 -13.76
N ALA A 11 2.54 6.33 -12.90
CA ALA A 11 2.39 6.10 -11.46
C ALA A 11 1.25 5.11 -11.20
N PRO A 12 1.36 4.24 -10.16
CA PRO A 12 0.31 3.30 -9.83
C PRO A 12 -0.98 4.04 -9.44
N VAL A 13 -2.11 3.50 -9.88
CA VAL A 13 -3.45 3.99 -9.56
C VAL A 13 -3.98 3.20 -8.37
N LEU A 14 -4.39 3.89 -7.31
CA LEU A 14 -5.08 3.27 -6.18
C LEU A 14 -6.51 2.93 -6.57
N LEU A 15 -6.90 1.68 -6.30
CA LEU A 15 -8.24 1.17 -6.59
C LEU A 15 -9.05 0.94 -5.31
N SER A 16 -8.37 0.62 -4.21
CA SER A 16 -9.00 0.31 -2.93
C SER A 16 -8.10 0.73 -1.77
N CYS A 17 -8.71 1.21 -0.69
CA CYS A 17 -8.01 1.51 0.55
C CYS A 17 -8.93 1.32 1.76
N GLU A 18 -8.35 0.87 2.87
CA GLU A 18 -9.09 0.61 4.09
C GLU A 18 -8.21 0.87 5.33
N TRP A 19 -8.75 1.64 6.27
CA TRP A 19 -8.14 1.86 7.57
C TRP A 19 -8.26 0.60 8.42
N SER A 20 -7.25 0.34 9.26
CA SER A 20 -7.34 -0.76 10.22
C SER A 20 -8.52 -0.53 11.18
N PRO A 21 -9.36 -1.55 11.41
CA PRO A 21 -10.47 -1.46 12.35
C PRO A 21 -10.02 -1.41 13.81
N LYS A 22 -8.72 -1.64 14.09
CA LYS A 22 -8.13 -1.59 15.44
C LYS A 22 -7.20 -0.41 15.66
N ASP A 23 -6.46 -0.01 14.64
CA ASP A 23 -5.47 1.05 14.74
C ASP A 23 -5.77 2.16 13.72
N PRO A 24 -6.30 3.32 14.15
CA PRO A 24 -6.65 4.41 13.25
C PRO A 24 -5.42 5.09 12.60
N SER A 25 -4.20 4.70 12.97
CA SER A 25 -2.98 5.15 12.31
C SER A 25 -2.54 4.25 11.16
N VAL A 26 -3.17 3.10 10.96
CA VAL A 26 -2.73 2.10 9.96
C VAL A 26 -3.68 2.11 8.77
N LEU A 27 -3.13 2.31 7.58
CA LEU A 27 -3.86 2.31 6.31
C LEU A 27 -3.33 1.20 5.41
N ALA A 28 -4.22 0.41 4.84
CA ALA A 28 -3.92 -0.52 3.75
C ALA A 28 -4.45 0.06 2.42
N ALA A 29 -3.69 -0.10 1.34
CA ALA A 29 -4.15 0.27 0.00
C ALA A 29 -3.67 -0.71 -1.07
N ALA A 30 -4.47 -0.81 -2.13
CA ALA A 30 -4.29 -1.68 -3.27
C ALA A 30 -4.46 -0.91 -4.58
N GLY A 31 -3.81 -1.37 -5.64
CA GLY A 31 -3.83 -0.70 -6.94
C GLY A 31 -3.09 -1.44 -8.06
N THR A 32 -2.83 -0.70 -9.14
CA THR A 32 -2.04 -1.18 -10.28
C THR A 32 -0.54 -1.28 -9.94
N ASP A 33 0.26 -1.86 -10.84
CA ASP A 33 1.71 -2.08 -10.65
C ASP A 33 2.03 -2.99 -9.45
N ALA A 34 1.20 -4.02 -9.24
CA ALA A 34 1.25 -4.91 -8.08
C ALA A 34 1.25 -4.16 -6.72
N LEU A 35 0.62 -2.98 -6.65
CA LEU A 35 0.56 -2.23 -5.42
C LEU A 35 -0.42 -2.89 -4.44
N ALA A 36 0.11 -3.48 -3.37
CA ALA A 36 -0.65 -3.73 -2.14
C ALA A 36 0.27 -3.50 -0.94
N ARG A 37 -0.06 -2.52 -0.11
CA ARG A 37 0.83 -2.08 0.98
C ARG A 37 0.06 -1.63 2.21
N VAL A 38 0.75 -1.67 3.35
CA VAL A 38 0.30 -1.10 4.61
C VAL A 38 1.27 -0.02 5.04
N TRP A 39 0.74 1.12 5.48
CA TRP A 39 1.51 2.24 6.03
C TRP A 39 1.02 2.58 7.44
N THR A 40 1.95 3.04 8.27
CA THR A 40 1.62 3.82 9.46
C THR A 40 1.61 5.30 9.11
N VAL A 41 0.45 5.93 9.21
CA VAL A 41 0.21 7.34 8.95
C VAL A 41 0.29 8.09 10.27
N SER A 42 1.36 8.86 10.46
CA SER A 42 1.44 9.81 11.57
C SER A 42 0.38 10.89 11.38
N ARG A 43 -0.44 11.12 12.40
CA ARG A 43 -1.19 12.37 12.56
C ARG A 43 -0.14 13.44 12.85
N ALA A 44 0.40 14.09 11.82
CA ALA A 44 1.06 15.37 12.06
C ALA A 44 0.01 16.22 12.77
N ALA A 45 0.30 16.63 14.02
CA ALA A 45 -0.52 17.62 14.70
C ALA A 45 -0.73 18.74 13.70
N THR A 46 -1.99 19.13 13.50
CA THR A 46 -2.40 20.32 12.74
C THR A 46 -1.29 21.35 12.85
N SER A 47 -0.53 21.52 11.76
CA SER A 47 0.51 22.54 11.70
C SER A 47 -0.18 23.82 12.15
N SER A 48 0.29 24.38 13.26
CA SER A 48 -0.19 25.67 13.75
C SER A 48 -0.22 26.63 12.56
N GLU A 49 -1.26 27.46 12.50
CA GLU A 49 -1.56 28.43 11.43
C GLU A 49 -0.45 29.50 11.20
N SER A 50 0.80 29.24 11.57
CA SER A 50 1.94 30.14 11.48
C SER A 50 2.80 29.98 10.21
N ASP A 51 2.53 28.99 9.35
CA ASP A 51 3.39 28.67 8.19
C ASP A 51 2.85 29.17 6.84
N PHE A 52 2.09 30.26 6.82
CA PHE A 52 1.49 30.82 5.59
C PHE A 52 2.49 31.48 4.62
N ASP A 53 3.80 31.49 4.91
CA ASP A 53 4.82 32.26 4.16
C ASP A 53 5.96 31.42 3.54
N ALA A 54 5.74 30.13 3.27
CA ALA A 54 6.71 29.30 2.54
C ALA A 54 6.13 28.80 1.21
N HIS A 55 6.35 29.58 0.15
CA HIS A 55 5.98 29.25 -1.25
C HIS A 55 6.80 28.11 -1.88
N ASP A 56 7.45 27.25 -1.10
CA ASP A 56 8.28 26.17 -1.67
C ASP A 56 8.17 24.88 -0.87
N SER A 57 7.68 23.85 -1.56
CA SER A 57 7.88 22.43 -1.26
C SER A 57 7.11 21.80 -0.09
N HIS A 58 5.78 21.82 -0.15
CA HIS A 58 4.92 20.85 0.56
C HIS A 58 4.77 19.49 -0.14
N HIS A 59 5.50 19.25 -1.24
CA HIS A 59 5.61 17.90 -1.78
C HIS A 59 6.30 17.05 -0.72
N VAL A 60 5.67 15.93 -0.35
CA VAL A 60 6.17 14.91 0.59
C VAL A 60 7.54 14.37 0.15
N ASN A 61 8.58 15.17 0.34
CA ASN A 61 9.96 14.86 0.00
C ASN A 61 10.68 14.41 1.27
N GLY A 62 11.12 13.15 1.28
CA GLY A 62 12.19 12.70 2.17
C GLY A 62 11.78 11.99 3.45
N VAL A 63 10.49 11.88 3.79
CA VAL A 63 10.09 10.99 4.89
C VAL A 63 10.07 9.55 4.37
N ASN A 64 11.15 8.81 4.62
CA ASN A 64 11.14 7.35 4.46
C ASN A 64 10.14 6.76 5.45
N ARG A 65 8.88 6.64 5.02
CA ARG A 65 7.86 5.92 5.78
C ARG A 65 7.93 4.47 5.34
N PRO A 66 8.51 3.57 6.16
CA PRO A 66 8.53 2.16 5.82
C PRO A 66 7.08 1.69 5.63
N PHE A 67 6.87 0.89 4.58
CA PHE A 67 5.60 0.25 4.31
C PHE A 67 5.83 -1.26 4.30
N LEU A 68 4.78 -2.00 4.65
CA LEU A 68 4.75 -3.44 4.47
C LEU A 68 4.16 -3.77 3.10
N SER A 69 4.87 -4.54 2.27
CA SER A 69 4.31 -5.09 1.03
C SER A 69 3.45 -6.32 1.32
N LEU A 70 2.22 -6.32 0.82
CA LEU A 70 1.26 -7.42 0.93
C LEU A 70 1.22 -8.31 -0.31
N VAL A 71 2.04 -8.03 -1.32
CA VAL A 71 2.33 -8.95 -2.42
C VAL A 71 3.75 -9.49 -2.32
N ASP A 72 3.99 -10.67 -2.90
CA ASP A 72 5.34 -11.22 -3.09
C ASP A 72 6.12 -10.36 -4.10
N ASN A 73 7.43 -10.24 -3.92
CA ASN A 73 8.35 -9.64 -4.91
C ASN A 73 8.34 -10.36 -6.26
N ALA A 74 7.93 -11.64 -6.29
CA ALA A 74 7.73 -12.40 -7.52
C ALA A 74 6.44 -12.03 -8.27
N THR A 75 5.53 -11.26 -7.66
CA THR A 75 4.29 -10.81 -8.30
C THR A 75 4.61 -9.89 -9.47
N PRO A 76 4.18 -10.21 -10.71
CA PRO A 76 4.46 -9.38 -11.86
C PRO A 76 3.90 -7.97 -11.70
N ARG A 77 4.64 -6.96 -12.15
CA ARG A 77 4.18 -5.56 -12.19
C ARG A 77 2.94 -5.34 -13.07
N SER A 78 2.66 -6.23 -14.01
CA SER A 78 1.41 -6.22 -14.78
C SER A 78 0.17 -6.56 -13.93
N ALA A 79 0.36 -7.13 -12.74
CA ALA A 79 -0.74 -7.50 -11.87
C ALA A 79 -1.46 -6.26 -11.32
N THR A 80 -2.77 -6.36 -11.23
CA THR A 80 -3.63 -5.39 -10.57
C THR A 80 -4.12 -5.98 -9.26
N VAL A 81 -4.01 -5.20 -8.18
CA VAL A 81 -4.63 -5.56 -6.90
C VAL A 81 -5.93 -4.78 -6.81
N SER A 82 -7.04 -5.46 -7.09
CA SER A 82 -8.35 -4.84 -7.28
C SER A 82 -9.05 -4.51 -5.97
N GLN A 83 -8.81 -5.28 -4.90
CA GLN A 83 -9.45 -5.08 -3.61
C GLN A 83 -8.55 -5.50 -2.44
N ILE A 84 -8.75 -4.82 -1.31
CA ILE A 84 -8.17 -5.17 -0.01
C ILE A 84 -9.28 -5.20 1.05
N ALA A 85 -9.17 -6.08 2.03
CA ALA A 85 -10.12 -6.16 3.14
C ALA A 85 -9.44 -6.55 4.45
N TRP A 86 -9.57 -5.74 5.50
CA TRP A 86 -9.20 -6.12 6.86
C TRP A 86 -10.16 -7.15 7.42
N ASN A 87 -9.66 -8.09 8.22
CA ASN A 87 -10.54 -8.82 9.12
C ASN A 87 -11.02 -7.90 10.26
N SER A 88 -12.14 -8.24 10.88
CA SER A 88 -12.77 -7.41 11.93
C SER A 88 -11.88 -7.13 13.15
N VAL A 89 -10.85 -7.95 13.36
CA VAL A 89 -9.90 -7.83 14.47
C VAL A 89 -8.60 -7.13 14.08
N GLY A 90 -8.43 -6.71 12.83
CA GLY A 90 -7.26 -5.94 12.35
C GLY A 90 -5.94 -6.72 12.33
N SER A 91 -5.97 -8.06 12.35
CA SER A 91 -4.77 -8.91 12.41
C SER A 91 -4.35 -9.47 11.05
N ALA A 92 -5.26 -9.50 10.08
CA ALA A 92 -5.03 -10.06 8.77
C ALA A 92 -5.78 -9.26 7.70
N ILE A 93 -5.26 -9.36 6.48
CA ILE A 93 -5.75 -8.64 5.32
C ILE A 93 -5.91 -9.62 4.15
N ALA A 94 -7.09 -9.64 3.53
CA ALA A 94 -7.31 -10.31 2.25
C ALA A 94 -6.96 -9.36 1.09
N VAL A 95 -6.28 -9.90 0.08
CA VAL A 95 -5.75 -9.16 -1.08
C VAL A 95 -6.19 -9.90 -2.34
N ALA A 96 -7.00 -9.26 -3.18
CA ALA A 96 -7.45 -9.79 -4.47
C ALA A 96 -6.51 -9.32 -5.58
N ILE A 97 -5.94 -10.27 -6.32
CA ILE A 97 -4.90 -10.03 -7.33
C ILE A 97 -5.34 -10.63 -8.66
N ASP A 98 -5.31 -9.81 -9.69
CA ASP A 98 -5.62 -10.17 -11.07
C ASP A 98 -4.37 -9.96 -11.94
N ASN A 99 -3.97 -10.99 -12.70
CA ASN A 99 -2.89 -10.88 -13.67
C ASN A 99 -3.17 -11.75 -14.89
N GLU A 100 -3.37 -11.11 -16.05
CA GLU A 100 -3.53 -11.80 -17.35
C GLU A 100 -4.61 -12.90 -17.34
N GLY A 101 -5.75 -12.65 -16.69
CA GLY A 101 -6.87 -13.60 -16.59
C GLY A 101 -6.70 -14.68 -15.51
N LYS A 102 -5.61 -14.65 -14.74
CA LYS A 102 -5.48 -15.42 -13.49
C LYS A 102 -5.82 -14.53 -12.31
N THR A 103 -6.80 -14.95 -11.52
CA THR A 103 -7.20 -14.26 -10.29
C THR A 103 -6.75 -15.11 -9.10
N SER A 104 -6.37 -14.46 -8.01
CA SER A 104 -6.10 -15.13 -6.75
C SER A 104 -6.47 -14.23 -5.57
N VAL A 105 -6.80 -14.84 -4.44
CA VAL A 105 -6.95 -14.13 -3.16
C VAL A 105 -5.87 -14.63 -2.21
N GLN A 106 -5.11 -13.71 -1.63
CA GLN A 106 -4.11 -14.01 -0.61
C GLN A 106 -4.55 -13.44 0.72
N VAL A 107 -4.27 -14.15 1.81
CA VAL A 107 -4.47 -13.65 3.18
C VAL A 107 -3.10 -13.41 3.79
N ARG A 108 -2.85 -12.19 4.25
CA ARG A 108 -1.57 -11.74 4.81
C ARG A 108 -1.74 -11.28 6.24
N GLY A 109 -0.78 -11.61 7.10
CA GLY A 109 -0.65 -11.03 8.43
C GLY A 109 -0.09 -9.62 8.38
N THR A 110 -0.32 -8.83 9.43
CA THR A 110 0.27 -7.48 9.59
C THR A 110 1.78 -7.49 9.82
N ASP A 111 2.35 -8.67 10.07
CA ASP A 111 3.79 -8.92 10.11
C ASP A 111 4.38 -9.27 8.73
N GLY A 112 3.54 -9.34 7.70
CA GLY A 112 3.92 -9.73 6.35
C GLY A 112 3.88 -11.22 6.08
N SER A 113 3.56 -12.07 7.05
CA SER A 113 3.42 -13.51 6.81
C SER A 113 2.29 -13.80 5.81
N GLN A 114 2.43 -14.85 5.00
CA GLN A 114 1.34 -15.37 4.18
C GLN A 114 0.58 -16.43 4.99
N LEU A 115 -0.70 -16.16 5.25
CA LEU A 115 -1.58 -17.04 6.03
C LEU A 115 -2.38 -17.99 5.13
N GLY A 116 -2.62 -17.60 3.87
CA GLY A 116 -3.32 -18.43 2.89
C GLY A 116 -3.29 -17.85 1.48
N LYS A 117 -3.56 -18.70 0.50
CA LYS A 117 -3.71 -18.34 -0.92
C LYS A 117 -4.79 -19.22 -1.56
N PHE A 118 -5.62 -18.61 -2.38
CA PHE A 118 -6.73 -19.23 -3.11
C PHE A 118 -6.64 -18.77 -4.56
N ASP A 119 -6.77 -19.69 -5.51
CA ASP A 119 -6.71 -19.46 -6.95
C ASP A 119 -8.06 -19.80 -7.61
#